data_AF-A0A9D6H7E5-F1
#
_entry.id   AF-A0A9D6H7E5-F1
#
_cell.length_a   1.000
_cell.length_b   1.000
_cell.length_c   1.000
_cell.angle_alpha   90.00
_cell.angle_beta   90.00
_cell.angle_gamma   90.00
#
_symmetry.space_group_name_H-M   'P 1'
#
loop_
_entity.id
_entity.type
_entity.pdbx_description
1 polymer ?
#
loop_
_entity_poly.entity_id
_entity_poly.type
_entity_poly.pdbx_seq_one_letter_code
_entity_poly.pdbx_strand_id
1 'polypeptide(L)'
;MSEYVTARIIRLDEVDFGLFDWDRHNTVYFFVLNADEQIYLRYGGRDARSFDSYLGLESLELALEKGLELHEKYKAGELPKKPRGAPDFAKDYPLLVERTIGNGACVECHLVNDYKAQHKELDGTLDKVRDMYRSPDIRTIGIHLDAPKGLLVASAEGMAQAAGMQPGDTITALEGVPVYTFGDLQYNYDKVDRAARSATFTVDRAGESVDLAVELPLRWWLTNLDFRHWTIEPRVYFESDPLTAEEKRSLDLPEDGFASRVRLVEGVAGLLGLHELKVGDIVYGVAGVQTDPDANSAELYLKLRTKSGSETTLQVLRDGERIEMPLKSARMGFRK
;
A
#
# COMPACT_ATOMS: atom_id res chain seq x y z
N MET A 1 23.67 16.01 -14.36
CA MET A 1 24.07 15.78 -12.94
C MET A 1 24.86 16.94 -12.31
N SER A 2 25.69 17.70 -13.02
CA SER A 2 26.50 18.80 -12.45
C SER A 2 25.68 19.97 -11.88
N GLU A 3 24.39 20.05 -12.21
CA GLU A 3 23.46 21.09 -11.73
C GLU A 3 22.78 20.73 -10.40
N TYR A 4 22.93 19.49 -9.95
CA TYR A 4 22.35 19.02 -8.69
C TYR A 4 23.36 19.06 -7.55
N VAL A 5 22.92 19.56 -6.40
CA VAL A 5 23.56 19.27 -5.11
C VAL A 5 23.00 17.94 -4.61
N THR A 6 23.84 16.91 -4.56
CA THR A 6 23.41 15.56 -4.15
C THR A 6 23.66 15.34 -2.66
N ALA A 7 22.63 14.93 -1.94
CA ALA A 7 22.73 14.49 -0.55
C ALA A 7 22.24 13.04 -0.43
N ARG A 8 22.94 12.22 0.36
CA ARG A 8 22.54 10.85 0.68
C ARG A 8 22.17 10.74 2.14
N ILE A 9 20.93 10.35 2.40
CA ILE A 9 20.43 10.07 3.74
C ILE A 9 20.45 8.56 3.94
N ILE A 10 21.18 8.09 4.95
CA ILE A 10 21.28 6.66 5.32
C ILE A 10 20.68 6.37 6.70
N ARG A 11 20.18 7.40 7.38
CA ARG A 11 19.66 7.40 8.74
C ARG A 11 18.50 8.37 8.83
N LEU A 12 17.38 7.92 9.39
CA LEU A 12 16.16 8.73 9.48
C LEU A 12 15.97 9.43 10.84
N ASP A 13 16.98 9.38 11.71
CA ASP A 13 16.94 9.88 13.08
C ASP A 13 16.46 11.35 13.16
N GLU A 14 16.93 12.20 12.24
CA GLU A 14 16.65 13.64 12.21
C GLU A 14 15.86 14.09 10.96
N VAL A 15 15.33 13.13 10.19
CA VAL A 15 14.57 13.44 8.97
C VAL A 15 13.16 13.87 9.35
N ASP A 16 12.72 15.01 8.80
CA ASP A 16 11.34 15.47 8.92
C ASP A 16 10.40 14.60 8.06
N PHE A 17 9.69 13.67 8.71
CA PHE A 17 8.72 12.78 8.09
C PHE A 17 7.48 13.52 7.55
N GLY A 18 7.21 14.73 8.06
CA GLY A 18 6.11 15.58 7.60
C GLY A 18 6.43 16.23 6.26
N LEU A 19 7.70 16.51 5.99
CA LEU A 19 8.19 16.96 4.69
C LEU A 19 8.39 15.77 3.72
N PHE A 20 9.15 14.77 4.15
CA PHE A 20 9.48 13.60 3.34
C PHE A 20 8.51 12.46 3.62
N ASP A 21 7.36 12.47 2.94
CA ASP A 21 6.42 11.35 2.94
C ASP A 21 6.46 10.55 1.62
N TRP A 22 6.60 9.24 1.80
CA TRP A 22 6.57 8.19 0.79
C TRP A 22 6.34 6.85 1.49
N ASP A 23 6.13 5.78 0.72
CA ASP A 23 6.13 4.44 1.29
C ASP A 23 7.55 3.97 1.66
N ARG A 24 7.83 4.02 2.96
CA ARG A 24 9.12 3.64 3.57
C ARG A 24 9.49 2.15 3.47
N HIS A 25 8.69 1.31 2.81
CA HIS A 25 9.05 -0.07 2.45
C HIS A 25 9.70 -0.19 1.07
N ASN A 26 10.00 0.95 0.43
CA ASN A 26 10.85 1.00 -0.75
C ASN A 26 12.34 0.89 -0.37
N THR A 27 13.12 0.22 -1.22
CA THR A 27 14.57 0.02 -1.02
C THR A 27 15.36 1.32 -1.23
N VAL A 28 14.98 2.11 -2.24
CA VAL A 28 15.59 3.40 -2.56
C VAL A 28 14.49 4.38 -2.97
N TYR A 29 14.63 5.64 -2.58
CA TYR A 29 13.73 6.72 -2.96
C TYR A 29 14.52 8.02 -3.11
N PHE A 30 14.12 8.85 -4.05
CA PHE A 30 14.74 10.14 -4.34
C PHE A 30 13.70 11.25 -4.24
N PHE A 31 14.15 12.40 -3.78
CA PHE A 31 13.35 13.62 -3.77
C PHE A 31 14.14 14.68 -4.51
N VAL A 32 13.49 15.36 -5.45
CA VAL A 32 14.01 16.57 -6.07
C VAL A 32 13.26 17.75 -5.49
N LEU A 33 13.99 18.70 -4.91
CA LEU A 33 13.43 19.81 -4.16
C LEU A 33 14.30 21.07 -4.30
N ASN A 34 13.78 22.20 -3.84
CA ASN A 34 14.48 23.49 -3.83
C ASN A 34 14.88 23.96 -2.42
N ALA A 35 15.49 25.14 -2.35
CA ALA A 35 15.96 25.74 -1.11
C ALA A 35 14.83 26.16 -0.15
N ASP A 36 13.60 26.30 -0.65
CA ASP A 36 12.39 26.55 0.16
C ASP A 36 11.77 25.22 0.67
N GLU A 37 12.49 24.09 0.55
CA GLU A 37 12.05 22.73 0.89
C GLU A 37 10.80 22.27 0.10
N GLN A 38 10.50 22.91 -1.03
CA GLN A 38 9.41 22.47 -1.88
C GLN A 38 9.87 21.30 -2.75
N ILE A 39 9.29 20.12 -2.50
CA ILE A 39 9.48 18.94 -3.33
C ILE A 39 8.83 19.18 -4.69
N TYR A 40 9.64 19.17 -5.74
CA TYR A 40 9.20 19.17 -7.13
C TYR A 40 8.64 17.81 -7.54
N LEU A 41 9.39 16.75 -7.24
CA LEU A 41 8.99 15.39 -7.54
C LEU A 41 9.64 14.40 -6.57
N ARG A 42 8.95 13.27 -6.46
CA ARG A 42 9.39 12.03 -5.84
C ARG A 42 9.88 11.10 -6.94
N TYR A 43 10.84 10.23 -6.69
CA TYR A 43 11.19 9.18 -7.64
C TYR A 43 11.54 7.90 -6.89
N GLY A 44 11.05 6.78 -7.43
CA GLY A 44 11.12 5.46 -6.81
C GLY A 44 9.75 4.81 -6.80
N GLY A 45 9.60 3.79 -5.96
CA GLY A 45 8.40 2.96 -5.93
C GLY A 45 8.70 1.53 -6.37
N ARG A 46 7.82 0.63 -5.96
CA ARG A 46 7.86 -0.79 -6.28
C ARG A 46 6.44 -1.35 -6.33
N ASP A 47 6.31 -2.55 -6.87
CA ASP A 47 5.17 -3.43 -6.62
C ASP A 47 5.64 -4.75 -5.98
N ALA A 48 4.75 -5.74 -5.91
CA ALA A 48 5.04 -7.02 -5.29
C ALA A 48 6.02 -7.88 -6.10
N ARG A 49 6.23 -7.62 -7.40
CA ARG A 49 7.10 -8.42 -8.27
C ARG A 49 8.57 -8.31 -7.89
N SER A 50 9.04 -7.09 -7.62
CA SER A 50 10.44 -6.84 -7.28
C SER A 50 10.60 -5.55 -6.49
N PHE A 51 11.74 -5.41 -5.81
CA PHE A 51 12.10 -4.18 -5.09
C PHE A 51 12.48 -3.02 -6.02
N ASP A 52 12.73 -3.30 -7.30
CA ASP A 52 13.19 -2.36 -8.33
C ASP A 52 12.20 -2.20 -9.50
N SER A 53 10.94 -2.63 -9.36
CA SER A 53 9.95 -2.63 -10.45
C SER A 53 9.74 -1.28 -11.15
N TYR A 54 10.03 -0.17 -10.47
CA TYR A 54 9.96 1.19 -11.02
C TYR A 54 11.24 1.99 -10.75
N LEU A 55 12.37 1.31 -10.60
CA LEU A 55 13.71 1.90 -10.45
C LEU A 55 14.55 1.58 -11.69
N GLY A 56 15.00 2.61 -12.39
CA GLY A 56 15.85 2.49 -13.59
C GLY A 56 16.64 3.76 -13.86
N LEU A 57 17.81 3.66 -14.48
CA LEU A 57 18.66 4.82 -14.74
C LEU A 57 18.02 5.77 -15.75
N GLU A 58 17.38 5.21 -16.77
CA GLU A 58 16.69 5.95 -17.84
C GLU A 58 15.52 6.77 -17.28
N SER A 59 14.68 6.18 -16.44
CA SER A 59 13.56 6.92 -15.85
C SER A 59 14.00 7.88 -14.74
N LEU A 60 15.12 7.61 -14.07
CA LEU A 60 15.74 8.57 -13.16
C LEU A 60 16.29 9.79 -13.93
N GLU A 61 16.92 9.58 -15.09
CA GLU A 61 17.39 10.66 -15.95
C GLU A 61 16.23 11.56 -16.38
N LEU A 62 15.13 10.98 -16.87
CA LEU A 62 13.91 11.73 -17.20
C LEU A 62 13.37 12.53 -16.00
N ALA A 63 13.36 11.93 -14.80
CA ALA A 63 12.93 12.61 -13.59
C ALA A 63 13.84 13.80 -13.23
N LEU A 64 15.16 13.64 -13.37
CA LEU A 64 16.12 14.71 -13.09
C LEU A 64 16.02 15.83 -14.13
N GLU A 65 15.84 15.53 -15.42
CA GLU A 65 15.57 16.55 -16.44
C GLU A 65 14.30 17.36 -16.11
N LYS A 66 13.22 16.66 -15.74
CA LYS A 66 11.98 17.33 -15.31
C LYS A 66 12.17 18.18 -14.06
N GLY A 67 13.00 17.71 -13.13
CA GLY A 67 13.35 18.45 -11.92
C GLY A 67 14.05 19.78 -12.21
N LEU A 68 14.94 19.82 -13.22
CA LEU A 68 15.60 21.06 -13.66
C LEU A 68 14.62 22.01 -14.35
N GLU A 69 13.73 21.50 -15.21
CA GLU A 69 12.66 22.32 -15.82
C GLU A 69 11.79 22.99 -14.74
N LEU A 70 11.37 22.23 -13.73
CA LEU A 70 10.59 22.76 -12.60
C LEU A 70 11.40 23.76 -11.77
N HIS A 71 12.71 23.55 -11.65
CA HIS A 71 13.59 24.48 -10.95
C HIS A 71 13.67 25.84 -11.67
N GLU A 72 13.77 25.86 -12.99
CA GLU A 72 13.75 27.11 -13.75
C GLU A 72 12.43 27.87 -13.57
N LYS A 73 11.29 27.17 -13.60
CA LYS A 73 9.98 27.76 -13.31
C LYS A 73 9.89 28.34 -11.90
N TYR A 74 10.47 27.68 -10.91
CA TYR A 74 10.58 28.22 -9.55
C TYR A 74 11.42 29.49 -9.50
N LYS A 75 12.60 29.52 -10.14
CA LYS A 75 13.44 30.74 -10.18
C LYS A 75 12.74 31.89 -10.88
N ALA A 76 11.91 31.60 -11.89
CA ALA A 76 11.09 32.57 -12.59
C ALA A 76 9.86 33.05 -11.78
N GLY A 77 9.56 32.42 -10.64
CA GLY A 77 8.38 32.72 -9.83
C GLY A 77 7.07 32.17 -10.38
N GLU A 78 7.12 31.24 -11.32
CA GLU A 78 5.94 30.62 -11.96
C GLU A 78 5.37 29.46 -11.13
N LEU A 79 6.16 28.90 -10.20
CA LEU A 79 5.67 27.89 -9.27
C LEU A 79 5.20 28.55 -7.96
N PRO A 80 3.96 28.32 -7.54
CA PRO A 80 3.48 28.84 -6.26
C PRO A 80 4.28 28.20 -5.12
N LYS A 81 4.65 29.04 -4.14
CA LYS A 81 5.27 28.56 -2.90
C LYS A 81 4.26 27.71 -2.13
N LYS A 82 4.68 26.52 -1.72
CA LYS A 82 3.87 25.65 -0.86
C LYS A 82 4.21 25.91 0.61
N PRO A 83 3.21 26.10 1.49
CA PRO A 83 3.48 26.22 2.92
C PRO A 83 4.05 24.91 3.45
N ARG A 84 5.02 25.01 4.36
CA ARG A 84 5.59 23.85 5.05
C ARG A 84 4.53 23.26 6.00
N GLY A 85 4.36 21.95 5.96
CA GLY A 85 3.53 21.21 6.91
C GLY A 85 4.11 21.24 8.33
N ALA A 86 3.34 20.74 9.30
CA ALA A 86 3.87 20.53 10.65
C ALA A 86 5.02 19.50 10.58
N PRO A 87 6.15 19.77 11.26
CA PRO A 87 7.26 18.84 11.27
C PRO A 87 6.90 17.58 12.08
N ASP A 88 7.51 16.46 11.73
CA ASP A 88 7.27 15.17 12.36
C ASP A 88 8.57 14.35 12.39
N PHE A 89 9.06 13.97 13.57
CA PHE A 89 10.39 13.38 13.72
C PHE A 89 10.38 12.04 14.46
N ALA A 90 11.46 11.27 14.28
CA ALA A 90 11.63 9.99 14.97
C ALA A 90 11.51 10.08 16.50
N LYS A 91 12.00 11.18 17.09
CA LYS A 91 11.95 11.44 18.53
C LYS A 91 10.54 11.57 19.09
N ASP A 92 9.54 11.84 18.24
CA ASP A 92 8.16 12.05 18.65
C ASP A 92 7.38 10.72 18.82
N TYR A 93 8.02 9.57 18.52
CA TYR A 93 7.43 8.24 18.65
C TYR A 93 8.10 7.42 19.76
N PRO A 94 7.47 7.26 20.94
CA PRO A 94 8.09 6.60 22.09
C PRO A 94 8.64 5.20 21.82
N LEU A 95 7.92 4.37 21.06
CA LEU A 95 8.38 3.03 20.70
C LEU A 95 9.62 3.05 19.80
N LEU A 96 9.69 4.00 18.86
CA LEU A 96 10.86 4.15 17.99
C LEU A 96 12.07 4.62 18.81
N VAL A 97 11.86 5.54 19.76
CA VAL A 97 12.89 5.98 20.70
C VAL A 97 13.38 4.82 21.57
N GLU A 98 12.47 4.15 22.29
CA GLU A 98 12.81 3.06 23.23
C GLU A 98 13.49 1.88 22.52
N ARG A 99 12.98 1.48 21.37
CA ARG A 99 13.41 0.24 20.69
C ARG A 99 14.59 0.45 19.75
N THR A 100 14.84 1.68 19.30
CA THR A 100 15.87 1.97 18.30
C THR A 100 16.87 2.99 18.82
N ILE A 101 16.47 4.25 18.99
CA ILE A 101 17.38 5.36 19.29
C ILE A 101 18.07 5.18 20.66
N GLY A 102 17.30 4.83 21.69
CA GLY A 102 17.78 4.63 23.05
C GLY A 102 18.77 3.46 23.19
N ASN A 103 18.75 2.52 22.25
CA ASN A 103 19.70 1.41 22.16
C ASN A 103 20.93 1.76 21.29
N GLY A 104 21.07 3.00 20.84
CA GLY A 104 22.16 3.46 19.98
C GLY A 104 22.06 2.97 18.52
N ALA A 105 20.91 2.43 18.10
CA ALA A 105 20.71 1.93 16.74
C ALA A 105 20.25 3.04 15.78
N CYS A 106 20.56 2.87 14.48
CA CYS A 106 20.08 3.75 13.42
C CYS A 106 18.58 3.58 13.18
N VAL A 107 17.88 4.68 12.89
CA VAL A 107 16.48 4.62 12.44
C VAL A 107 16.44 4.27 10.94
N GLU A 108 16.00 3.04 10.64
CA GLU A 108 15.75 2.53 9.29
C GLU A 108 14.31 2.87 8.82
N CYS A 109 14.11 2.95 7.51
CA CYS A 109 12.87 3.42 6.90
C CYS A 109 11.63 2.59 7.27
N HIS A 110 11.71 1.26 7.20
CA HIS A 110 10.58 0.40 7.55
C HIS A 110 10.25 0.42 9.05
N LEU A 111 11.23 0.67 9.93
CA LEU A 111 10.99 0.81 11.38
C LEU A 111 10.07 2.00 11.67
N VAL A 112 10.25 3.12 10.97
CA VAL A 112 9.43 4.32 11.16
C VAL A 112 7.96 4.00 10.92
N ASN A 113 7.63 3.39 9.78
CA ASN A 113 6.24 3.09 9.45
C ASN A 113 5.62 2.10 10.45
N ASP A 114 6.33 1.04 10.82
CA ASP A 114 5.80 0.03 11.73
C ASP A 114 5.62 0.54 13.15
N TYR A 115 6.58 1.27 13.72
CA TYR A 115 6.39 1.85 15.06
C TYR A 115 5.33 2.94 15.07
N LYS A 116 5.13 3.68 13.97
CA LYS A 116 3.96 4.56 13.81
C LYS A 116 2.65 3.76 13.84
N ALA A 117 2.59 2.63 13.14
CA ALA A 117 1.40 1.78 13.11
C ALA A 117 1.14 1.13 14.49
N GLN A 118 2.19 0.69 15.20
CA GLN A 118 2.08 0.20 16.57
C GLN A 118 1.57 1.28 17.53
N HIS A 119 2.05 2.52 17.43
CA HIS A 119 1.56 3.63 18.26
C HIS A 119 0.06 3.87 18.02
N LYS A 120 -0.37 3.93 16.75
CA LYS A 120 -1.79 4.02 16.41
C LYS A 120 -2.61 2.84 16.92
N GLU A 121 -2.04 1.63 16.97
CA GLU A 121 -2.72 0.45 17.53
C GLU A 121 -2.92 0.61 19.05
N LEU A 122 -1.91 1.11 19.77
CA LEU A 122 -1.97 1.38 21.21
C LEU A 122 -2.98 2.48 21.54
N ASP A 123 -3.03 3.53 20.73
CA ASP A 123 -3.95 4.66 20.90
C ASP A 123 -5.38 4.36 20.40
N GLY A 124 -5.59 3.21 19.74
CA GLY A 124 -6.89 2.83 19.17
C GLY A 124 -7.27 3.62 17.92
N THR A 125 -6.32 4.27 17.26
CA THR A 125 -6.53 5.07 16.04
C THR A 125 -6.04 4.40 14.75
N LEU A 126 -5.61 3.14 14.83
CA LEU A 126 -5.11 2.40 13.66
C LEU A 126 -6.26 2.10 12.70
N ASP A 127 -6.15 2.65 11.49
CA ASP A 127 -6.97 2.26 10.36
C ASP A 127 -6.15 1.29 9.51
N LYS A 128 -6.41 -0.01 9.61
CA LYS A 128 -5.63 -1.01 8.89
C LYS A 128 -5.80 -0.92 7.37
N VAL A 129 -6.97 -0.51 6.87
CA VAL A 129 -7.21 -0.35 5.43
C VAL A 129 -6.30 0.75 4.89
N ARG A 130 -6.20 1.89 5.59
CA ARG A 130 -5.34 2.98 5.15
C ARG A 130 -3.86 2.78 5.50
N ASP A 131 -3.57 2.36 6.73
CA ASP A 131 -2.22 2.41 7.31
C ASP A 131 -1.36 1.19 6.92
N MET A 132 -1.96 0.00 6.68
CA MET A 132 -1.22 -1.18 6.21
C MET A 132 -1.10 -1.23 4.70
N TYR A 133 -2.21 -0.96 3.99
CA TYR A 133 -2.30 -1.01 2.53
C TYR A 133 -1.99 0.36 1.93
N ARG A 134 -0.78 0.83 2.19
CA ARG A 134 -0.24 2.03 1.54
C ARG A 134 0.23 1.71 0.12
N SER A 135 0.26 2.72 -0.73
CA SER A 135 0.78 2.63 -2.10
C SER A 135 0.16 1.48 -2.90
N PRO A 136 -1.16 1.49 -3.11
CA PRO A 136 -1.84 0.45 -3.87
C PRO A 136 -1.31 0.36 -5.31
N ASP A 137 -1.36 -0.85 -5.87
CA ASP A 137 -0.78 -1.13 -7.18
C ASP A 137 -1.76 -0.71 -8.30
N ILE A 138 -1.33 0.18 -9.19
CA ILE A 138 -2.11 0.64 -10.35
C ILE A 138 -2.41 -0.49 -11.35
N ARG A 139 -1.70 -1.61 -11.28
CA ARG A 139 -1.99 -2.80 -12.09
C ARG A 139 -3.29 -3.47 -11.70
N THR A 140 -3.79 -3.25 -10.48
CA THR A 140 -5.11 -3.75 -10.04
C THR A 140 -6.27 -3.16 -10.85
N ILE A 141 -6.07 -1.99 -11.44
CA ILE A 141 -7.01 -1.32 -12.35
C ILE A 141 -6.57 -1.44 -13.82
N GLY A 142 -5.54 -2.24 -14.10
CA GLY A 142 -5.10 -2.59 -15.45
C GLY A 142 -4.15 -1.59 -16.12
N ILE A 143 -3.43 -0.76 -15.36
CA ILE A 143 -2.40 0.14 -15.91
C ILE A 143 -1.03 -0.53 -15.85
N HIS A 144 -0.36 -0.66 -16.99
CA HIS A 144 1.00 -1.21 -17.08
C HIS A 144 1.93 -0.21 -17.75
N LEU A 145 2.98 0.21 -17.04
CA LEU A 145 3.93 1.23 -17.51
C LEU A 145 5.16 0.60 -18.17
N ASP A 146 5.71 1.30 -19.17
CA ASP A 146 7.08 1.12 -19.65
C ASP A 146 8.02 1.84 -18.67
N ALA A 147 8.37 1.17 -17.57
CA ALA A 147 9.06 1.79 -16.43
C ALA A 147 10.37 2.53 -16.78
N PRO A 148 11.23 2.06 -17.72
CA PRO A 148 12.37 2.84 -18.21
C PRO A 148 12.00 4.18 -18.85
N LYS A 149 10.80 4.32 -19.41
CA LYS A 149 10.26 5.56 -19.99
C LYS A 149 9.36 6.34 -19.02
N GLY A 150 9.42 6.04 -17.73
CA GLY A 150 8.67 6.73 -16.69
C GLY A 150 7.19 6.38 -16.68
N LEU A 151 6.33 7.35 -16.99
CA LEU A 151 4.86 7.22 -16.92
C LEU A 151 4.20 6.88 -18.26
N LEU A 152 4.98 6.40 -19.25
CA LEU A 152 4.45 5.90 -20.50
C LEU A 152 3.68 4.60 -20.26
N VAL A 153 2.44 4.55 -20.72
CA VAL A 153 1.58 3.35 -20.70
C VAL A 153 2.07 2.38 -21.77
N ALA A 154 2.59 1.23 -21.34
CA ALA A 154 2.95 0.12 -22.22
C ALA A 154 1.70 -0.66 -22.67
N SER A 155 0.79 -0.93 -21.73
CA SER A 155 -0.50 -1.55 -22.01
C SER A 155 -1.56 -1.12 -20.99
N ALA A 156 -2.81 -1.16 -21.42
CA ALA A 156 -3.98 -0.94 -20.60
C ALA A 156 -4.94 -2.13 -20.75
N GLU A 157 -5.46 -2.62 -19.63
CA GLU A 157 -6.41 -3.73 -19.54
C GLU A 157 -7.56 -3.35 -18.59
N GLY A 158 -8.64 -4.14 -18.56
CA GLY A 158 -9.71 -4.01 -17.56
C GLY A 158 -10.27 -2.59 -17.45
N MET A 159 -10.24 -2.03 -16.23
CA MET A 159 -10.86 -0.72 -15.93
C MET A 159 -10.16 0.43 -16.65
N ALA A 160 -8.84 0.42 -16.73
CA ALA A 160 -8.08 1.44 -17.46
C ALA A 160 -8.40 1.41 -18.96
N GLN A 161 -8.45 0.21 -19.56
CA GLN A 161 -8.84 0.07 -20.96
C GLN A 161 -10.30 0.49 -21.20
N ALA A 162 -11.23 0.12 -20.31
CA ALA A 162 -12.63 0.49 -20.39
C ALA A 162 -12.83 2.01 -20.31
N ALA A 163 -12.01 2.71 -19.53
CA ALA A 163 -11.97 4.17 -19.46
C ALA A 163 -11.35 4.83 -20.71
N GLY A 164 -10.80 4.04 -21.63
CA GLY A 164 -10.23 4.50 -22.89
C GLY A 164 -8.73 4.82 -22.83
N MET A 165 -8.00 4.35 -21.80
CA MET A 165 -6.54 4.43 -21.76
C MET A 165 -5.92 3.54 -22.84
N GLN A 166 -4.86 4.02 -23.48
CA GLN A 166 -4.23 3.37 -24.63
C GLN A 166 -2.71 3.21 -24.43
N PRO A 167 -2.10 2.16 -25.01
CA PRO A 167 -0.66 2.12 -25.18
C PRO A 167 -0.14 3.39 -25.87
N GLY A 168 0.93 3.98 -25.33
CA GLY A 168 1.51 5.22 -25.85
C GLY A 168 1.00 6.49 -25.16
N ASP A 169 -0.06 6.42 -24.37
CA ASP A 169 -0.44 7.49 -23.45
C ASP A 169 0.68 7.74 -22.42
N THR A 170 0.95 8.98 -22.05
CA THR A 170 1.83 9.29 -20.90
C THR A 170 0.98 9.89 -19.79
N ILE A 171 0.97 9.31 -18.59
CA ILE A 171 0.22 9.85 -17.46
C ILE A 171 0.88 11.15 -16.99
N THR A 172 0.11 12.23 -16.90
CA THR A 172 0.59 13.57 -16.54
C THR A 172 -0.06 14.14 -15.27
N ALA A 173 -1.26 13.66 -14.90
CA ALA A 173 -1.89 14.02 -13.64
C ALA A 173 -2.80 12.90 -13.09
N LEU A 174 -3.05 12.94 -11.79
CA LEU A 174 -4.06 12.15 -11.10
C LEU A 174 -4.89 13.09 -10.24
N GLU A 175 -6.22 13.07 -10.38
CA GLU A 175 -7.13 13.99 -9.69
C GLU A 175 -6.72 15.47 -9.86
N GLY A 176 -6.27 15.82 -11.07
CA GLY A 176 -5.78 17.16 -11.40
C GLY A 176 -4.45 17.54 -10.76
N VAL A 177 -3.83 16.66 -9.96
CA VAL A 177 -2.50 16.87 -9.39
C VAL A 177 -1.44 16.38 -10.38
N PRO A 178 -0.53 17.26 -10.86
CA PRO A 178 0.53 16.85 -11.77
C PRO A 178 1.41 15.76 -11.16
N VAL A 179 1.76 14.77 -12.00
CA VAL A 179 2.69 13.69 -11.66
C VAL A 179 3.76 13.59 -12.74
N TYR A 180 5.01 13.37 -12.32
CA TYR A 180 6.14 13.33 -13.25
C TYR A 180 6.85 11.97 -13.24
N THR A 181 6.68 11.22 -12.17
CA THR A 181 7.28 9.89 -12.01
C THR A 181 6.26 8.93 -11.41
N PHE A 182 6.59 7.64 -11.43
CA PHE A 182 5.82 6.64 -10.70
C PHE A 182 5.74 6.95 -9.19
N GLY A 183 6.78 7.52 -8.58
CA GLY A 183 6.77 7.90 -7.17
C GLY A 183 5.77 9.01 -6.85
N ASP A 184 5.56 9.97 -7.75
CA ASP A 184 4.50 10.98 -7.60
C ASP A 184 3.12 10.36 -7.78
N LEU A 185 2.97 9.53 -8.82
CA LEU A 185 1.72 8.84 -9.11
C LEU A 185 1.30 7.95 -7.94
N GLN A 186 2.19 7.10 -7.45
CA GLN A 186 1.96 6.22 -6.31
C GLN A 186 1.59 7.03 -5.05
N TYR A 187 2.30 8.13 -4.78
CA TYR A 187 2.03 8.98 -3.62
C TYR A 187 0.65 9.65 -3.68
N ASN A 188 0.19 10.08 -4.85
CA ASN A 188 -1.16 10.66 -4.99
C ASN A 188 -2.24 9.57 -5.03
N TYR A 189 -1.97 8.44 -5.67
CA TYR A 189 -2.89 7.29 -5.70
C TYR A 189 -3.13 6.72 -4.31
N ASP A 190 -2.11 6.70 -3.44
CA ASP A 190 -2.26 6.32 -2.03
C ASP A 190 -3.29 7.17 -1.27
N LYS A 191 -3.51 8.43 -1.67
CA LYS A 191 -4.42 9.37 -1.01
C LYS A 191 -5.84 9.34 -1.56
N VAL A 192 -6.08 8.66 -2.67
CA VAL A 192 -7.44 8.47 -3.17
C VAL A 192 -8.24 7.73 -2.10
N ASP A 193 -9.44 8.22 -1.81
CA ASP A 193 -10.31 7.64 -0.80
C ASP A 193 -10.52 6.15 -1.09
N ARG A 194 -10.34 5.31 -0.06
CA ARG A 194 -10.46 3.85 -0.19
C ARG A 194 -11.87 3.41 -0.59
N ALA A 195 -12.87 4.27 -0.38
CA ALA A 195 -14.26 4.10 -0.82
C ALA A 195 -14.57 4.72 -2.20
N ALA A 196 -13.62 5.41 -2.82
CA ALA A 196 -13.80 5.99 -4.16
C ALA A 196 -14.16 4.90 -5.18
N ARG A 197 -15.05 5.26 -6.11
CA ARG A 197 -15.53 4.39 -7.20
C ARG A 197 -14.91 4.72 -8.55
N SER A 198 -14.17 5.82 -8.62
CA SER A 198 -13.46 6.25 -9.81
C SER A 198 -12.27 7.12 -9.40
N ALA A 199 -11.25 7.16 -10.25
CA ALA A 199 -10.20 8.17 -10.21
C ALA A 199 -9.94 8.73 -11.61
N THR A 200 -9.68 10.04 -11.70
CA THR A 200 -9.40 10.74 -12.95
C THR A 200 -7.91 10.76 -13.23
N PHE A 201 -7.49 10.06 -14.29
CA PHE A 201 -6.13 10.10 -14.81
C PHE A 201 -6.10 11.03 -16.02
N THR A 202 -5.23 12.04 -15.99
CA THR A 202 -4.95 12.86 -17.16
C THR A 202 -3.75 12.26 -17.89
N VAL A 203 -3.88 12.08 -19.20
CA VAL A 203 -2.82 11.59 -20.07
C VAL A 203 -2.49 12.58 -21.18
N ASP A 204 -1.23 12.64 -21.57
CA ASP A 204 -0.84 13.16 -22.88
C ASP A 204 -1.00 12.04 -23.91
N ARG A 205 -1.85 12.28 -24.91
CA ARG A 205 -2.06 11.41 -26.06
C ARG A 205 -1.66 12.17 -27.32
N ALA A 206 -0.46 11.90 -27.81
CA ALA A 206 0.08 12.55 -29.00
C ALA A 206 0.04 14.09 -28.94
N GLY A 207 0.32 14.66 -27.75
CA GLY A 207 0.30 16.11 -27.51
C GLY A 207 -1.06 16.69 -27.10
N GLU A 208 -2.11 15.88 -27.03
CA GLU A 208 -3.42 16.28 -26.52
C GLU A 208 -3.60 15.81 -25.07
N SER A 209 -4.09 16.70 -24.21
CA SER A 209 -4.44 16.35 -22.83
C SER A 209 -5.83 15.71 -22.79
N VAL A 210 -5.91 14.47 -22.31
CA VAL A 210 -7.16 13.70 -22.21
C VAL A 210 -7.38 13.25 -20.77
N ASP A 211 -8.56 13.56 -20.22
CA ASP A 211 -8.99 13.06 -18.91
C ASP A 211 -9.74 11.74 -19.05
N LEU A 212 -9.32 10.75 -18.26
CA LEU A 212 -9.89 9.40 -18.25
C LEU A 212 -10.41 9.10 -16.84
N ALA A 213 -11.72 8.95 -16.71
CA ALA A 213 -12.35 8.51 -15.46
C ALA A 213 -12.25 6.98 -15.37
N VAL A 214 -11.25 6.48 -14.63
CA VAL A 214 -11.02 5.04 -14.44
C VAL A 214 -11.84 4.55 -13.26
N GLU A 215 -12.70 3.54 -13.48
CA GLU A 215 -13.45 2.91 -12.40
C GLU A 215 -12.54 2.21 -11.40
N LEU A 216 -12.84 2.39 -10.12
CA LEU A 216 -12.14 1.75 -9.02
C LEU A 216 -13.03 0.64 -8.43
N PRO A 217 -12.64 -0.64 -8.58
CA PRO A 217 -13.41 -1.74 -8.02
C PRO A 217 -13.38 -1.71 -6.49
N LEU A 218 -14.31 -2.44 -5.87
CA LEU A 218 -14.26 -2.65 -4.42
C LEU A 218 -12.92 -3.27 -4.04
N ARG A 219 -12.25 -2.69 -3.03
CA ARG A 219 -10.89 -3.09 -2.60
C ARG A 219 -9.81 -2.89 -3.67
N TRP A 220 -9.94 -1.89 -4.57
CA TRP A 220 -8.87 -1.49 -5.50
C TRP A 220 -7.52 -1.24 -4.80
N TRP A 221 -7.56 -0.89 -3.52
CA TRP A 221 -6.39 -0.64 -2.69
C TRP A 221 -5.67 -1.90 -2.19
N LEU A 222 -6.31 -3.07 -2.30
CA LEU A 222 -5.79 -4.33 -1.79
C LEU A 222 -4.56 -4.74 -2.61
N THR A 223 -3.44 -4.88 -1.93
CA THR A 223 -2.16 -5.28 -2.52
C THR A 223 -1.46 -6.30 -1.62
N ASN A 224 -0.50 -7.03 -2.17
CA ASN A 224 0.32 -7.95 -1.39
C ASN A 224 1.18 -7.13 -0.40
N LEU A 225 1.16 -7.52 0.88
CA LEU A 225 1.90 -6.86 1.96
C LEU A 225 3.12 -7.65 2.45
N ASP A 226 3.43 -8.80 1.85
CA ASP A 226 4.45 -9.74 2.35
C ASP A 226 5.80 -9.05 2.52
N PHE A 227 6.19 -8.22 1.55
CA PHE A 227 7.47 -7.51 1.59
C PHE A 227 7.56 -6.44 2.69
N ARG A 228 6.45 -6.07 3.34
CA ARG A 228 6.40 -5.00 4.35
C ARG A 228 6.74 -5.48 5.74
N HIS A 229 6.49 -6.76 6.05
CA HIS A 229 6.75 -7.36 7.35
C HIS A 229 6.10 -6.62 8.54
N TRP A 230 4.86 -6.14 8.41
CA TRP A 230 4.14 -5.44 9.47
C TRP A 230 4.00 -6.29 10.75
N THR A 231 4.42 -5.77 11.89
CA THR A 231 4.25 -6.42 13.20
C THR A 231 2.82 -6.33 13.72
N ILE A 232 2.03 -5.37 13.22
CA ILE A 232 0.61 -5.17 13.54
C ILE A 232 -0.33 -6.03 12.68
N GLU A 233 0.20 -6.71 11.66
CA GLU A 233 -0.57 -7.70 10.89
C GLU A 233 -0.76 -8.97 11.75
N PRO A 234 -2.00 -9.47 11.93
CA PRO A 234 -2.23 -10.73 12.62
C PRO A 234 -1.85 -11.88 11.69
N ARG A 235 -0.83 -12.64 12.05
CA ARG A 235 -0.44 -13.85 11.32
C ARG A 235 -1.41 -14.96 11.67
N VAL A 236 -2.27 -15.32 10.71
CA VAL A 236 -3.28 -16.36 10.87
C VAL A 236 -2.82 -17.72 10.34
N TYR A 237 -1.77 -17.78 9.52
CA TYR A 237 -1.14 -19.01 9.02
C TYR A 237 -2.07 -19.98 8.26
N PHE A 238 -3.08 -19.42 7.61
CA PHE A 238 -3.84 -20.07 6.57
C PHE A 238 -4.12 -19.05 5.45
N GLU A 239 -4.35 -19.55 4.25
CA GLU A 239 -4.81 -18.74 3.12
C GLU A 239 -6.16 -19.24 2.65
N SER A 240 -7.04 -18.33 2.21
CA SER A 240 -8.39 -18.69 1.77
C SER A 240 -8.87 -17.91 0.57
N ASP A 241 -9.65 -18.58 -0.28
CA ASP A 241 -10.29 -17.96 -1.44
C ASP A 241 -11.75 -17.63 -1.12
N PRO A 242 -12.24 -16.41 -1.43
CA PRO A 242 -13.65 -16.06 -1.32
C PRO A 242 -14.55 -17.07 -2.03
N LEU A 243 -15.66 -17.44 -1.40
CA LEU A 243 -16.71 -18.18 -2.09
C LEU A 243 -17.46 -17.28 -3.06
N THR A 244 -17.87 -17.87 -4.18
CA THR A 244 -18.80 -17.25 -5.14
C THR A 244 -20.18 -17.04 -4.51
N ALA A 245 -20.99 -16.15 -5.10
CA ALA A 245 -22.36 -15.94 -4.66
C ALA A 245 -23.21 -17.24 -4.77
N GLU A 246 -22.95 -18.08 -5.77
CA GLU A 246 -23.63 -19.37 -5.94
C GLU A 246 -23.27 -20.37 -4.86
N GLU A 247 -21.98 -20.50 -4.51
CA GLU A 247 -21.53 -21.35 -3.40
C GLU A 247 -22.10 -20.88 -2.06
N LYS A 248 -22.17 -19.57 -1.82
CA LYS A 248 -22.77 -19.02 -0.59
C LYS A 248 -24.25 -19.34 -0.50
N ARG A 249 -25.01 -19.17 -1.59
CA ARG A 249 -26.43 -19.53 -1.65
C ARG A 249 -26.67 -21.02 -1.37
N SER A 250 -25.86 -21.91 -1.95
CA SER A 250 -26.05 -23.35 -1.76
C SER A 250 -25.75 -23.81 -0.33
N LEU A 251 -25.00 -23.00 0.43
CA LEU A 251 -24.64 -23.25 1.83
C LEU A 251 -25.47 -22.45 2.84
N ASP A 252 -26.48 -21.71 2.39
CA ASP A 252 -27.28 -20.80 3.22
C ASP A 252 -26.40 -19.79 3.99
N LEU A 253 -25.52 -19.12 3.25
CA LEU A 253 -24.60 -18.08 3.73
C LEU A 253 -24.89 -16.73 3.04
N PRO A 254 -24.63 -15.59 3.71
CA PRO A 254 -24.83 -14.27 3.10
C PRO A 254 -24.00 -14.09 1.82
N GLU A 255 -24.63 -13.67 0.72
CA GLU A 255 -23.96 -13.49 -0.58
C GLU A 255 -22.87 -12.41 -0.52
N ASP A 256 -23.12 -11.34 0.24
CA ASP A 256 -22.21 -10.24 0.54
C ASP A 256 -21.24 -10.56 1.69
N GLY A 257 -21.34 -11.76 2.27
CA GLY A 257 -20.47 -12.21 3.36
C GLY A 257 -19.03 -12.48 2.92
N PHE A 258 -18.13 -12.58 3.90
CA PHE A 258 -16.72 -12.88 3.66
C PHE A 258 -16.39 -14.37 3.67
N ALA A 259 -17.40 -15.25 3.59
CA ALA A 259 -17.18 -16.70 3.62
C ALA A 259 -16.14 -17.13 2.57
N SER A 260 -15.11 -17.85 3.02
CA SER A 260 -13.98 -18.26 2.17
C SER A 260 -13.54 -19.69 2.47
N ARG A 261 -13.05 -20.37 1.43
CA ARG A 261 -12.53 -21.75 1.49
C ARG A 261 -11.03 -21.72 1.77
N VAL A 262 -10.61 -22.42 2.81
CA VAL A 262 -9.20 -22.60 3.16
C VAL A 262 -8.51 -23.40 2.06
N ARG A 263 -7.50 -22.79 1.44
CA ARG A 263 -6.68 -23.43 0.39
C ARG A 263 -5.30 -23.84 0.86
N LEU A 264 -4.79 -23.20 1.92
CA LEU A 264 -3.49 -23.50 2.52
C LEU A 264 -3.61 -23.39 4.03
N VAL A 265 -2.96 -24.31 4.74
CA VAL A 265 -2.69 -24.20 6.18
C VAL A 265 -1.19 -24.42 6.36
N GLU A 266 -0.51 -23.43 6.93
CA GLU A 266 0.93 -23.53 7.18
C GLU A 266 1.19 -24.41 8.40
N GLY A 267 2.22 -25.27 8.34
CA GLY A 267 2.52 -26.22 9.42
C GLY A 267 2.83 -25.57 10.77
N VAL A 268 3.26 -24.30 10.76
CA VAL A 268 3.49 -23.51 11.98
C VAL A 268 2.21 -23.26 12.77
N ALA A 269 1.03 -23.26 12.13
CA ALA A 269 -0.26 -23.12 12.82
C ALA A 269 -0.48 -24.26 13.82
N GLY A 270 -0.19 -25.51 13.40
CA GLY A 270 -0.26 -26.68 14.27
C GLY A 270 0.84 -26.70 15.34
N LEU A 271 2.07 -26.34 14.96
CA LEU A 271 3.21 -26.29 15.90
C LEU A 271 2.97 -25.32 17.07
N LEU A 272 2.35 -24.18 16.79
CA LEU A 272 2.06 -23.14 17.77
C LEU A 272 0.65 -23.24 18.39
N GLY A 273 -0.14 -24.24 18.01
CA GLY A 273 -1.50 -24.43 18.52
C GLY A 273 -2.43 -23.25 18.22
N LEU A 274 -2.32 -22.67 17.02
CA LEU A 274 -3.04 -21.44 16.67
C LEU A 274 -4.48 -21.70 16.25
N HIS A 275 -4.72 -22.77 15.50
CA HIS A 275 -6.04 -23.25 15.11
C HIS A 275 -5.93 -24.66 14.52
N GLU A 276 -7.06 -25.32 14.29
CA GLU A 276 -7.14 -26.67 13.72
C GLU A 276 -7.80 -26.70 12.34
N LEU A 277 -7.81 -25.58 11.61
CA LEU A 277 -8.28 -25.52 10.22
C LEU A 277 -7.57 -26.55 9.33
N LYS A 278 -8.29 -27.03 8.33
CA LYS A 278 -7.83 -27.95 7.29
C LYS A 278 -8.10 -27.33 5.92
N VAL A 279 -7.29 -27.71 4.93
CA VAL A 279 -7.59 -27.39 3.53
C VAL A 279 -8.96 -27.95 3.17
N GLY A 280 -9.79 -27.13 2.56
CA GLY A 280 -11.19 -27.44 2.21
C GLY A 280 -12.23 -26.92 3.22
N ASP A 281 -11.84 -26.59 4.45
CA ASP A 281 -12.74 -25.94 5.41
C ASP A 281 -13.28 -24.63 4.83
N ILE A 282 -14.53 -24.29 5.15
CA ILE A 282 -15.10 -22.98 4.81
C ILE A 282 -15.27 -22.18 6.09
N VAL A 283 -14.49 -21.10 6.23
CA VAL A 283 -14.68 -20.16 7.33
C VAL A 283 -15.76 -19.18 6.90
N TYR A 284 -16.93 -19.23 7.53
CA TYR A 284 -18.08 -18.41 7.16
C TYR A 284 -18.37 -17.29 8.16
N GLY A 285 -17.76 -17.32 9.34
CA GLY A 285 -17.87 -16.26 10.33
C GLY A 285 -16.68 -16.18 11.27
N VAL A 286 -16.53 -15.02 11.90
CA VAL A 286 -15.53 -14.75 12.93
C VAL A 286 -16.21 -13.99 14.07
N ALA A 287 -16.22 -14.59 15.26
CA ALA A 287 -16.92 -14.06 16.44
C ALA A 287 -18.39 -13.70 16.15
N GLY A 288 -19.07 -14.48 15.31
CA GLY A 288 -20.47 -14.26 14.91
C GLY A 288 -20.67 -13.24 13.79
N VAL A 289 -19.62 -12.54 13.36
CA VAL A 289 -19.67 -11.62 12.20
C VAL A 289 -19.47 -12.44 10.93
N GLN A 290 -20.23 -12.15 9.87
CA GLN A 290 -20.15 -12.86 8.58
C GLN A 290 -19.98 -11.92 7.38
N THR A 291 -20.18 -10.62 7.57
CA THR A 291 -20.15 -9.58 6.52
C THR A 291 -19.25 -8.44 6.96
N ASP A 292 -18.51 -7.85 6.02
CA ASP A 292 -17.68 -6.68 6.25
C ASP A 292 -17.57 -5.88 4.95
N PRO A 293 -17.62 -4.53 4.99
CA PRO A 293 -17.54 -3.72 3.77
C PRO A 293 -16.20 -3.87 3.02
N ASP A 294 -15.12 -4.17 3.74
CA ASP A 294 -13.76 -4.18 3.22
C ASP A 294 -13.21 -5.60 3.01
N ALA A 295 -13.81 -6.63 3.61
CA ALA A 295 -13.34 -8.01 3.49
C ALA A 295 -14.28 -8.89 2.65
N ASN A 296 -13.71 -9.65 1.72
CA ASN A 296 -14.42 -10.71 0.97
C ASN A 296 -13.94 -12.12 1.33
N SER A 297 -12.97 -12.25 2.24
CA SER A 297 -12.52 -13.52 2.79
C SER A 297 -12.38 -13.41 4.31
N ALA A 298 -12.54 -14.52 5.02
CA ALA A 298 -12.33 -14.59 6.46
C ALA A 298 -10.87 -14.24 6.82
N GLU A 299 -9.91 -14.62 5.98
CA GLU A 299 -8.50 -14.23 6.13
C GLU A 299 -8.33 -12.71 6.10
N LEU A 300 -8.91 -12.03 5.11
CA LEU A 300 -8.83 -10.57 5.00
C LEU A 300 -9.57 -9.89 6.16
N TYR A 301 -10.72 -10.42 6.58
CA TYR A 301 -11.44 -9.92 7.76
C TYR A 301 -10.56 -9.98 9.00
N LEU A 302 -9.92 -11.13 9.27
CA LEU A 302 -9.01 -11.29 10.40
C LEU A 302 -7.87 -10.26 10.32
N LYS A 303 -7.24 -10.11 9.14
CA LYS A 303 -6.16 -9.14 8.90
C LYS A 303 -6.57 -7.70 9.22
N LEU A 304 -7.77 -7.29 8.80
CA LEU A 304 -8.27 -5.92 8.93
C LEU A 304 -8.90 -5.62 10.29
N ARG A 305 -9.53 -6.59 10.95
CA ARG A 305 -10.41 -6.34 12.11
C ARG A 305 -9.89 -6.91 13.43
N THR A 306 -8.90 -7.80 13.42
CA THR A 306 -8.34 -8.38 14.65
C THR A 306 -6.98 -7.79 14.99
N LYS A 307 -6.62 -7.80 16.28
CA LYS A 307 -5.29 -7.39 16.74
C LYS A 307 -4.30 -8.53 16.56
N SER A 308 -3.06 -8.20 16.22
CA SER A 308 -2.00 -9.20 16.14
C SER A 308 -1.73 -9.81 17.51
N GLY A 309 -1.69 -11.14 17.61
CA GLY A 309 -1.55 -11.84 18.89
C GLY A 309 -2.87 -12.09 19.64
N SER A 310 -4.01 -11.66 19.10
CA SER A 310 -5.33 -11.85 19.74
C SER A 310 -5.94 -13.22 19.43
N GLU A 311 -6.88 -13.62 20.28
CA GLU A 311 -7.69 -14.82 20.14
C GLU A 311 -9.13 -14.45 19.73
N THR A 312 -9.75 -15.30 18.91
CA THR A 312 -11.13 -15.16 18.44
C THR A 312 -11.73 -16.55 18.20
N THR A 313 -13.01 -16.61 17.85
CA THR A 313 -13.70 -17.84 17.48
C THR A 313 -14.03 -17.82 16.00
N LEU A 314 -13.69 -18.88 15.28
CA LEU A 314 -14.12 -19.10 13.90
C LEU A 314 -15.40 -19.91 13.87
N GLN A 315 -16.32 -19.50 13.02
CA GLN A 315 -17.43 -20.33 12.56
C GLN A 315 -17.02 -21.01 11.24
N VAL A 316 -16.95 -22.34 11.26
CA VAL A 316 -16.39 -23.15 10.16
C VAL A 316 -17.41 -24.19 9.71
N LEU A 317 -17.49 -24.42 8.41
CA LEU A 317 -18.16 -25.56 7.81
C LEU A 317 -17.11 -26.58 7.37
N ARG A 318 -17.19 -27.79 7.92
CA ARG A 318 -16.30 -28.93 7.59
C ARG A 318 -17.16 -30.14 7.29
N ASP A 319 -16.99 -30.72 6.11
CA ASP A 319 -17.76 -31.90 5.67
C ASP A 319 -19.30 -31.74 5.81
N GLY A 320 -19.79 -30.50 5.67
CA GLY A 320 -21.21 -30.15 5.82
C GLY A 320 -21.67 -29.86 7.26
N GLU A 321 -20.81 -30.07 8.26
CA GLU A 321 -21.11 -29.78 9.66
C GLU A 321 -20.62 -28.38 10.04
N ARG A 322 -21.45 -27.62 10.76
CA ARG A 322 -21.08 -26.33 11.34
C ARG A 322 -20.40 -26.57 12.68
N ILE A 323 -19.16 -26.12 12.78
CA ILE A 323 -18.35 -26.19 13.99
C ILE A 323 -17.87 -24.79 14.38
N GLU A 324 -17.62 -24.60 15.67
CA GLU A 324 -16.87 -23.45 16.16
C GLU A 324 -15.51 -23.92 16.64
N MET A 325 -14.47 -23.13 16.36
CA MET A 325 -13.13 -23.41 16.85
C MET A 325 -12.39 -22.13 17.24
N PRO A 326 -11.48 -22.17 18.22
CA PRO A 326 -10.64 -21.03 18.52
C PRO A 326 -9.64 -20.78 17.38
N LEU A 327 -9.32 -19.50 17.17
CA LEU A 327 -8.16 -19.06 16.41
C LEU A 327 -7.36 -18.08 17.26
N LYS A 328 -6.06 -18.31 17.33
CA LYS A 328 -5.06 -17.39 17.86
C LYS A 328 -4.23 -16.87 16.70
N SER A 329 -4.22 -15.55 16.50
CA SER A 329 -3.25 -14.93 15.60
C SER A 329 -1.91 -14.78 16.29
N ALA A 330 -0.81 -14.80 15.53
CA ALA A 330 0.51 -14.48 16.05
C ALA A 330 0.95 -13.06 15.67
N ARG A 331 1.74 -12.45 16.55
CA ARG A 331 2.50 -11.24 16.26
C ARG A 331 3.91 -11.60 15.84
N MET A 332 4.30 -11.11 14.68
CA MET A 332 5.66 -11.18 14.21
C MET A 332 6.53 -10.21 15.02
N GLY A 333 7.69 -10.69 15.47
CA GLY A 333 8.75 -9.79 15.93
C GLY A 333 9.46 -9.18 14.73
N PHE A 334 9.93 -7.94 14.86
CA PHE A 334 10.81 -7.37 13.85
C PHE A 334 12.08 -8.21 13.71
N ARG A 335 12.29 -8.82 12.55
CA ARG A 335 13.60 -9.35 12.16
C ARG A 335 14.33 -8.28 11.36
N LYS A 336 15.56 -7.96 11.77
CA LYS A 336 16.54 -7.39 10.84
C LYS A 336 17.04 -8.49 9.92
#